data_AF-A0A7Y8LIB5-F1
#
_entry.id   AF-A0A7Y8LIB5-F1
#
_cell.length_a   1.000
_cell.length_b   1.000
_cell.length_c   1.000
_cell.angle_alpha   90.00
_cell.angle_beta   90.00
_cell.angle_gamma   90.00
#
_symmetry.space_group_name_H-M   'P 1'
#
loop_
_entity.id
_entity.type
_entity.pdbx_description
1 polymer ?
#
loop_
_entity_poly.entity_id
_entity_poly.type
_entity_poly.pdbx_seq_one_letter_code
_entity_poly.pdbx_strand_id
1 'polypeptide(L)'
;MAREQRRDTFLELIGAARQRIILSMFRCTDFKIMDALADAQERGVSVELLLTQRAKGWEKRIRELGQYLESMGAKVHRYGEPRIKYHAKYLVIDGSRALIASMNLMKRYFEKTSDFLLATDDPDVAASLERLFRHDIEHPGQPVPEGLSPRLVVGPEMSRARLGGMIESARKSLVIADHRITDRDMIVLLEKAEQRGVRVVIFGKNSLARFKSHGRAMIVDGARAMIGSISMAPPCMDLRRELAVTFDAPGLVAELARFLDESRARHPAETLMPVAVAVESGHDDEHDDEDEKESDE
;
A
#
# COMPACT_ATOMS: atom_id res chain seq x y z
N MET A 1 11.18 10.41 0.17
CA MET A 1 11.12 10.78 1.61
C MET A 1 12.15 10.03 2.45
N ALA A 2 12.73 10.71 3.43
CA ALA A 2 13.64 10.12 4.42
C ALA A 2 12.88 9.20 5.39
N ARG A 3 13.57 8.20 5.95
CA ARG A 3 13.03 7.13 6.82
C ARG A 3 12.07 7.63 7.91
N GLU A 4 12.44 8.72 8.58
CA GLU A 4 11.70 9.31 9.71
C GLU A 4 10.39 9.99 9.26
N GLN A 5 10.40 10.63 8.09
CA GLN A 5 9.25 11.35 7.55
C GLN A 5 8.02 10.45 7.37
N ARG A 6 8.18 9.13 7.17
CA ARG A 6 7.03 8.23 7.00
C ARG A 6 6.18 8.12 8.25
N ARG A 7 6.80 7.92 9.42
CA ARG A 7 6.07 7.86 10.69
C ARG A 7 5.48 9.23 11.00
N ASP A 8 6.27 10.27 10.79
CA ASP A 8 5.85 11.64 11.07
C ASP A 8 4.63 12.03 10.25
N THR A 9 4.54 11.61 8.98
CA THR A 9 3.35 11.88 8.14
C THR A 9 2.06 11.26 8.74
N PHE A 10 2.14 10.04 9.28
CA PHE A 10 0.98 9.45 9.98
C PHE A 10 0.64 10.22 11.26
N LEU A 11 1.65 10.56 12.07
CA LEU A 11 1.47 11.29 13.33
C LEU A 11 0.89 12.68 13.10
N GLU A 12 1.37 13.40 12.09
CA GLU A 12 0.86 14.72 11.69
C GLU A 12 -0.60 14.63 11.27
N LEU A 13 -0.98 13.62 10.47
CA LEU A 13 -2.36 13.48 10.02
C LEU A 13 -3.30 13.09 11.19
N ILE A 14 -2.90 12.13 12.03
CA ILE A 14 -3.66 11.74 13.22
C ILE A 14 -3.80 12.93 14.20
N GLY A 15 -2.72 13.68 14.41
CA GLY A 15 -2.70 14.87 15.27
C GLY A 15 -3.57 16.02 14.74
N ALA A 16 -3.73 16.12 13.42
CA ALA A 16 -4.56 17.14 12.78
C ALA A 16 -6.07 16.85 12.85
N ALA A 17 -6.48 15.60 13.09
CA ALA A 17 -7.88 15.20 13.10
C ALA A 17 -8.68 15.92 14.21
N ARG A 18 -9.90 16.35 13.87
CA ARG A 18 -10.80 17.13 14.76
C ARG A 18 -12.11 16.44 15.07
N GLN A 19 -12.61 15.58 14.20
CA GLN A 19 -13.93 14.97 14.30
C GLN A 19 -13.85 13.45 14.18
N ARG A 20 -13.16 12.94 13.17
CA ARG A 20 -13.12 11.51 12.89
C ARG A 20 -11.80 11.06 12.27
N ILE A 21 -11.39 9.86 12.65
CA ILE A 21 -10.34 9.07 12.01
C ILE A 21 -10.95 7.74 11.57
N ILE A 22 -10.76 7.41 10.29
CA ILE A 22 -11.02 6.07 9.74
C ILE A 22 -9.66 5.47 9.36
N LEU A 23 -9.35 4.30 9.90
CA LEU A 23 -8.08 3.61 9.64
C LEU A 23 -8.32 2.17 9.17
N SER A 24 -7.98 1.92 7.90
CA SER A 24 -7.89 0.58 7.33
C SER A 24 -6.46 0.07 7.49
N MET A 25 -6.26 -1.01 8.23
CA MET A 25 -4.91 -1.51 8.52
C MET A 25 -4.86 -3.03 8.67
N PHE A 26 -3.89 -3.65 8.00
CA PHE A 26 -3.67 -5.09 8.12
C PHE A 26 -2.93 -5.44 9.44
N ARG A 27 -1.88 -4.70 9.80
CA ARG A 27 -1.17 -4.85 11.10
C ARG A 27 -0.71 -3.51 11.67
N CYS A 28 -0.81 -3.36 12.98
CA CYS A 28 -0.34 -2.19 13.72
C CYS A 28 0.26 -2.60 15.07
N THR A 29 1.54 -2.28 15.29
CA THR A 29 2.25 -2.48 16.57
C THR A 29 3.21 -1.35 16.91
N ASP A 30 3.25 -0.27 16.11
CA ASP A 30 4.04 0.91 16.43
C ASP A 30 3.36 1.72 17.55
N PHE A 31 3.99 1.73 18.73
CA PHE A 31 3.44 2.37 19.93
C PHE A 31 3.19 3.87 19.74
N LYS A 32 4.02 4.59 18.97
CA LYS A 32 3.80 6.02 18.73
C LYS A 32 2.50 6.29 17.96
N ILE A 33 2.16 5.41 17.01
CA ILE A 33 0.89 5.51 16.29
C ILE A 33 -0.29 5.16 17.21
N MET A 34 -0.14 4.14 18.05
CA MET A 34 -1.16 3.77 19.03
C MET A 34 -1.44 4.89 20.03
N ASP A 35 -0.38 5.49 20.59
CA ASP A 35 -0.47 6.66 21.49
C ASP A 35 -1.16 7.82 20.78
N ALA A 36 -0.79 8.13 19.53
CA ALA A 36 -1.43 9.21 18.78
C ALA A 36 -2.93 8.98 18.52
N LEU A 37 -3.36 7.73 18.32
CA LEU A 37 -4.77 7.37 18.20
C LEU A 37 -5.50 7.53 19.54
N ALA A 38 -4.88 7.12 20.65
CA ALA A 38 -5.42 7.32 22.00
C ALA A 38 -5.58 8.82 22.31
N ASP A 39 -4.54 9.62 22.06
CA ASP A 39 -4.57 11.08 22.20
C ASP A 39 -5.70 11.70 21.36
N ALA A 40 -5.96 11.17 20.17
CA ALA A 40 -7.07 11.65 19.34
C ALA A 40 -8.43 11.37 19.99
N GLN A 41 -8.62 10.18 20.57
CA GLN A 41 -9.84 9.84 21.31
C GLN A 41 -10.02 10.71 22.55
N GLU A 42 -8.95 10.98 23.30
CA GLU A 42 -8.99 11.89 24.46
C GLU A 42 -9.39 13.31 24.04
N ARG A 43 -9.01 13.76 22.84
CA ARG A 43 -9.49 15.02 22.24
C ARG A 43 -10.94 14.99 21.77
N GLY A 44 -11.64 13.86 21.89
CA GLY A 44 -13.02 13.67 21.45
C GLY A 44 -13.17 13.30 19.96
N VAL A 45 -12.09 12.91 19.29
CA VAL A 45 -12.13 12.46 17.90
C VAL A 45 -12.65 11.02 17.84
N SER A 46 -13.65 10.76 17.00
CA SER A 46 -14.15 9.39 16.77
C SER A 46 -13.10 8.58 16.00
N VAL A 47 -12.70 7.42 16.50
CA VAL A 47 -11.74 6.54 15.81
C VAL A 47 -12.44 5.23 15.44
N GLU A 48 -12.49 4.93 14.14
CA GLU A 48 -13.01 3.67 13.59
C GLU A 48 -11.90 2.94 12.83
N LEU A 49 -11.72 1.64 13.08
CA LEU A 49 -10.71 0.83 12.41
C LEU A 49 -11.33 -0.37 11.71
N LEU A 50 -10.76 -0.74 10.57
CA LEU A 50 -11.06 -2.01 9.89
C LEU A 50 -9.79 -2.85 9.84
N LEU A 51 -9.82 -3.96 10.59
CA LEU A 51 -8.73 -4.91 10.69
C LEU A 51 -9.00 -6.13 9.81
N THR A 52 -7.93 -6.74 9.33
CA THR A 52 -8.02 -8.07 8.72
C THR A 52 -8.50 -9.12 9.72
N GLN A 53 -9.31 -10.06 9.27
CA GLN A 53 -9.64 -11.25 10.05
C GLN A 53 -8.55 -12.34 9.92
N ARG A 54 -7.81 -12.34 8.81
CA ARG A 54 -6.80 -13.35 8.48
C ARG A 54 -5.41 -12.75 8.41
N ALA A 55 -4.53 -13.17 9.30
CA ALA A 55 -3.08 -13.04 9.12
C ALA A 55 -2.43 -14.30 9.69
N LYS A 56 -1.86 -15.12 8.80
CA LYS A 56 -1.28 -16.41 9.16
C LYS A 56 -0.17 -16.18 10.20
N GLY A 57 -0.27 -16.84 11.35
CA GLY A 57 0.71 -16.70 12.43
C GLY A 57 0.56 -15.43 13.28
N TRP A 58 -0.47 -14.61 13.03
CA TRP A 58 -0.75 -13.35 13.74
C TRP A 58 -2.15 -13.31 14.36
N GLU A 59 -2.89 -14.43 14.38
CA GLU A 59 -4.28 -14.50 14.80
C GLU A 59 -4.46 -14.02 16.26
N LYS A 60 -3.56 -14.43 17.16
CA LYS A 60 -3.56 -13.97 18.56
C LYS A 60 -3.24 -12.48 18.66
N ARG A 61 -2.20 -12.01 17.96
CA ARG A 61 -1.76 -10.60 18.00
C ARG A 61 -2.82 -9.65 17.44
N ILE A 62 -3.55 -10.03 16.39
CA ILE A 62 -4.65 -9.22 15.85
C ILE A 62 -5.83 -9.16 16.83
N ARG A 63 -6.10 -10.26 17.54
CA ARG A 63 -7.13 -10.24 18.60
C ARG A 63 -6.76 -9.30 19.73
N GLU A 64 -5.52 -9.37 20.22
CA GLU A 64 -4.99 -8.49 21.27
C GLU A 64 -4.95 -7.03 20.83
N LEU A 65 -4.51 -6.76 19.59
CA LEU A 65 -4.55 -5.41 19.00
C LEU A 65 -5.98 -4.86 18.99
N GLY A 66 -6.96 -5.65 18.55
CA GLY A 66 -8.36 -5.25 18.55
C GLY A 66 -8.88 -4.91 19.95
N GLN A 67 -8.60 -5.78 20.93
CA GLN A 67 -8.99 -5.55 22.33
C GLN A 67 -8.34 -4.29 22.92
N TYR A 68 -7.06 -4.07 22.61
CA TYR A 68 -6.36 -2.87 23.04
C TYR A 68 -6.98 -1.60 22.44
N LEU A 69 -7.22 -1.58 21.13
CA LEU A 69 -7.92 -0.48 20.44
C LEU A 69 -9.32 -0.22 21.01
N GLU A 70 -10.10 -1.27 21.24
CA GLU A 70 -11.43 -1.17 21.87
C GLU A 70 -11.34 -0.62 23.29
N SER A 71 -10.32 -1.02 24.06
CA SER A 71 -10.12 -0.54 25.44
C SER A 71 -9.79 0.95 25.53
N MET A 72 -9.28 1.55 24.46
CA MET A 72 -9.04 3.00 24.35
C MET A 72 -10.32 3.77 23.96
N GLY A 73 -11.37 3.06 23.54
CA GLY A 73 -12.63 3.64 23.06
C GLY A 73 -12.82 3.61 21.54
N ALA A 74 -11.93 2.96 20.79
CA ALA A 74 -12.01 2.92 19.34
C ALA A 74 -13.03 1.88 18.89
N LYS A 75 -13.73 2.16 17.78
CA LYS A 75 -14.65 1.20 17.19
C LYS A 75 -13.90 0.32 16.21
N VAL A 76 -13.71 -0.95 16.58
CA VAL A 76 -12.96 -1.91 15.78
C VAL A 76 -13.89 -2.81 14.99
N HIS A 77 -13.68 -2.84 13.68
CA HIS A 77 -14.33 -3.74 12.75
C HIS A 77 -13.35 -4.79 12.26
N ARG A 78 -13.87 -5.97 11.91
CA ARG A 78 -13.12 -7.03 11.26
C ARG A 78 -13.72 -7.29 9.89
N TYR A 79 -12.87 -7.40 8.88
CA TYR A 79 -13.33 -7.71 7.54
C TYR A 79 -13.93 -9.12 7.48
N GLY A 80 -15.23 -9.19 7.16
CA GLY A 80 -16.06 -10.39 7.40
C GLY A 80 -16.07 -11.45 6.29
N GLU A 81 -15.18 -11.39 5.29
CA GLU A 81 -15.06 -12.42 4.24
C GLU A 81 -13.78 -13.25 4.46
N PRO A 82 -13.87 -14.48 4.98
CA PRO A 82 -12.71 -15.28 5.37
C PRO A 82 -11.81 -15.73 4.21
N ARG A 83 -12.33 -15.73 2.98
CA ARG A 83 -11.56 -16.14 1.79
C ARG A 83 -10.68 -15.02 1.23
N ILE A 84 -11.00 -13.77 1.52
CA ILE A 84 -10.27 -12.60 1.01
C ILE A 84 -9.41 -12.01 2.14
N LYS A 85 -8.10 -11.90 1.91
CA LYS A 85 -7.20 -11.23 2.87
C LYS A 85 -7.32 -9.72 2.71
N TYR A 86 -7.68 -9.01 3.77
CA TYR A 86 -7.83 -7.56 3.75
C TYR A 86 -6.46 -6.89 3.88
N HIS A 87 -6.00 -6.18 2.86
CA HIS A 87 -4.62 -5.69 2.78
C HIS A 87 -4.50 -4.22 2.34
N ALA A 88 -5.63 -3.54 2.15
CA ALA A 88 -5.68 -2.10 1.95
C ALA A 88 -5.19 -1.34 3.20
N LYS A 89 -4.25 -0.41 3.01
CA LYS A 89 -3.71 0.44 4.09
C LYS A 89 -3.99 1.90 3.76
N TYR A 90 -4.93 2.48 4.48
CA TYR A 90 -5.26 3.89 4.33
C TYR A 90 -5.83 4.49 5.61
N LEU A 91 -5.67 5.80 5.72
CA LEU A 91 -6.16 6.64 6.80
C LEU A 91 -6.98 7.77 6.17
N VAL A 92 -8.15 8.07 6.72
CA VAL A 92 -8.92 9.28 6.37
C VAL A 92 -9.21 10.04 7.64
N ILE A 93 -8.97 11.35 7.63
CA ILE A 93 -9.33 12.25 8.72
C ILE A 93 -10.40 13.23 8.26
N ASP A 94 -11.38 13.46 9.11
CA ASP A 94 -12.44 14.47 8.97
C ASP A 94 -13.11 14.50 7.58
N GLY A 95 -13.17 13.35 6.90
CA GLY A 95 -13.73 13.19 5.55
C GLY A 95 -13.06 13.99 4.42
N SER A 96 -11.89 14.58 4.67
CA SER A 96 -11.29 15.56 3.74
C SER A 96 -9.83 15.31 3.39
N ARG A 97 -9.08 14.60 4.25
CA ARG A 97 -7.67 14.30 4.00
C ARG A 97 -7.43 12.82 4.14
N ALA A 98 -6.72 12.25 3.18
CA ALA A 98 -6.44 10.83 3.11
C ALA A 98 -4.94 10.56 3.04
N LEU A 99 -4.53 9.41 3.56
CA LEU A 99 -3.19 8.86 3.38
C LEU A 99 -3.33 7.41 2.91
N ILE A 100 -2.66 7.09 1.81
CA ILE A 100 -2.57 5.74 1.26
C ILE A 100 -1.13 5.26 1.41
N ALA A 101 -0.91 4.03 1.85
CA ALA A 101 0.42 3.50 2.12
C ALA A 101 0.65 2.11 1.52
N SER A 102 1.91 1.81 1.17
CA SER A 102 2.34 0.46 0.81
C SER A 102 2.66 -0.43 2.02
N MET A 103 2.76 0.16 3.21
CA MET A 103 3.25 -0.48 4.43
C MET A 103 2.20 -0.65 5.52
N ASN A 104 2.44 -1.64 6.39
CA ASN A 104 1.76 -1.78 7.67
C ASN A 104 2.41 -0.87 8.74
N LEU A 105 1.72 -0.65 9.84
CA LEU A 105 2.17 0.20 10.96
C LEU A 105 2.96 -0.60 12.00
N MET A 106 4.05 -1.23 11.58
CA MET A 106 4.95 -1.97 12.48
C MET A 106 6.35 -1.34 12.47
N LYS A 107 7.05 -1.39 13.61
CA LYS A 107 8.39 -0.80 13.78
C LYS A 107 9.35 -1.13 12.62
N ARG A 108 9.37 -2.40 12.18
CA ARG A 108 10.22 -2.85 11.06
C ARG A 108 9.98 -2.09 9.76
N TYR A 109 8.74 -1.68 9.46
CA TYR A 109 8.46 -1.00 8.19
C TYR A 109 8.89 0.46 8.21
N PHE A 110 8.99 1.05 9.40
CA PHE A 110 9.60 2.36 9.57
C PHE A 110 11.12 2.29 9.54
N GLU A 111 11.73 1.20 10.02
CA GLU A 111 13.18 1.14 10.28
C GLU A 111 14.01 0.36 9.25
N LYS A 112 13.45 -0.73 8.70
CA LYS A 112 14.18 -1.75 7.94
C LYS A 112 13.74 -1.88 6.48
N THR A 113 12.61 -1.31 6.08
CA THR A 113 12.09 -1.39 4.71
C THR A 113 12.02 -0.03 4.03
N SER A 114 12.03 -0.05 2.69
CA SER A 114 11.71 1.11 1.86
C SER A 114 10.27 1.01 1.37
N ASP A 115 9.45 2.00 1.71
CA ASP A 115 8.00 2.05 1.43
C ASP A 115 7.57 3.45 1.01
N PHE A 116 6.39 3.50 0.40
CA PHE A 116 5.83 4.72 -0.15
C PHE A 116 4.48 5.04 0.50
N LEU A 117 4.20 6.33 0.59
CA LEU A 117 2.94 6.85 1.07
C LEU A 117 2.58 8.13 0.33
N LEU A 118 1.29 8.33 0.12
CA LEU A 118 0.72 9.53 -0.48
C LEU A 118 -0.32 10.10 0.46
N ALA A 119 -0.05 11.29 1.00
CA ALA A 119 -1.06 12.13 1.63
C ALA A 119 -1.73 13.01 0.56
N THR A 120 -3.05 13.14 0.62
CA THR A 120 -3.84 13.89 -0.37
C THR A 120 -5.03 14.54 0.31
N ASP A 121 -5.28 15.80 -0.05
CA ASP A 121 -6.47 16.55 0.34
C ASP A 121 -7.54 16.55 -0.77
N ASP A 122 -7.41 15.61 -1.72
CA ASP A 122 -8.40 15.38 -2.78
C ASP A 122 -9.71 14.85 -2.15
N PRO A 123 -10.81 15.63 -2.20
CA PRO A 123 -12.05 15.26 -1.55
C PRO A 123 -12.71 14.03 -2.18
N ASP A 124 -12.50 13.79 -3.49
CA ASP A 124 -13.07 12.63 -4.17
C ASP A 124 -12.37 11.35 -3.72
N VAL A 125 -11.04 11.41 -3.51
CA VAL A 125 -10.28 10.29 -2.94
C VAL A 125 -10.71 10.03 -1.50
N ALA A 126 -10.78 11.05 -0.65
CA ALA A 126 -11.19 10.91 0.74
C ALA A 126 -12.60 10.31 0.86
N ALA A 127 -13.58 10.89 0.15
CA ALA A 127 -14.96 10.41 0.16
C ALA A 127 -15.09 8.98 -0.40
N SER A 128 -14.30 8.63 -1.41
CA SER A 128 -14.28 7.26 -1.96
C SER A 128 -13.72 6.24 -0.97
N LEU A 129 -12.69 6.61 -0.21
CA LEU A 129 -12.14 5.73 0.82
C LEU A 129 -13.09 5.55 2.00
N GLU A 130 -13.83 6.60 2.41
CA GLU A 130 -14.87 6.44 3.44
C GLU A 130 -16.02 5.53 2.95
N ARG A 131 -16.42 5.69 1.68
CA ARG A 131 -17.44 4.83 1.05
C ARG A 131 -16.98 3.38 0.99
N LEU A 132 -15.73 3.15 0.58
CA LEU A 132 -15.13 1.82 0.55
C LEU A 132 -15.07 1.21 1.95
N PHE A 133 -14.62 1.97 2.94
CA PHE A 133 -14.54 1.52 4.34
C PHE A 133 -15.89 1.06 4.88
N ARG A 134 -16.94 1.88 4.71
CA ARG A 134 -18.31 1.54 5.11
C ARG A 134 -18.80 0.29 4.38
N HIS A 135 -18.59 0.24 3.07
CA HIS A 135 -18.99 -0.90 2.24
C HIS A 135 -18.29 -2.20 2.66
N ASP A 136 -16.98 -2.17 2.91
CA ASP A 136 -16.23 -3.35 3.32
C ASP A 136 -16.64 -3.89 4.72
N ILE A 137 -17.20 -3.03 5.57
CA ILE A 137 -17.80 -3.42 6.86
C ILE A 137 -19.17 -4.06 6.66
N GLU A 138 -20.03 -3.42 5.87
CA GLU A 138 -21.45 -3.79 5.72
C GLU A 138 -21.66 -4.95 4.74
N HIS A 139 -20.79 -5.05 3.73
CA HIS A 139 -20.90 -5.96 2.60
C HIS A 139 -19.55 -6.65 2.29
N PRO A 140 -18.90 -7.29 3.28
CA PRO A 140 -17.59 -7.90 3.07
C PRO A 140 -17.64 -8.96 1.97
N GLY A 141 -16.66 -8.94 1.07
CA GLY A 141 -16.55 -9.88 -0.05
C GLY A 141 -17.44 -9.55 -1.25
N GLN A 142 -18.29 -8.52 -1.17
CA GLN A 142 -19.00 -8.02 -2.35
C GLN A 142 -18.07 -7.19 -3.25
N PRO A 143 -18.41 -7.05 -4.54
CA PRO A 143 -17.74 -6.12 -5.42
C PRO A 143 -17.73 -4.70 -4.84
N VAL A 144 -16.63 -3.99 -5.06
CA VAL A 144 -16.46 -2.59 -4.66
C VAL A 144 -17.65 -1.71 -5.05
N PRO A 145 -18.02 -0.71 -4.23
CA PRO A 145 -19.16 0.14 -4.52
C PRO A 145 -18.93 0.97 -5.79
N GLU A 146 -20.02 1.30 -6.49
CA GLU A 146 -19.96 2.21 -7.61
C GLU A 146 -19.60 3.64 -7.17
N GLY A 147 -19.13 4.45 -8.13
CA GLY A 147 -18.85 5.87 -7.89
C GLY A 147 -17.60 6.15 -7.06
N LEU A 148 -16.66 5.20 -6.99
CA LEU A 148 -15.32 5.46 -6.47
C LEU A 148 -14.54 6.35 -7.44
N SER A 149 -13.67 7.19 -6.88
CA SER A 149 -12.76 8.06 -7.63
C SER A 149 -11.99 7.25 -8.68
N PRO A 150 -11.87 7.74 -9.93
CA PRO A 150 -11.11 7.07 -10.97
C PRO A 150 -9.61 6.98 -10.63
N ARG A 151 -9.15 7.73 -9.62
CA ARG A 151 -7.78 7.67 -9.11
C ARG A 151 -7.52 6.41 -8.30
N LEU A 152 -8.54 5.78 -7.71
CA LEU A 152 -8.37 4.59 -6.89
C LEU A 152 -8.29 3.32 -7.75
N VAL A 153 -7.41 2.43 -7.33
CA VAL A 153 -7.37 1.03 -7.80
C VAL A 153 -7.66 0.16 -6.60
N VAL A 154 -8.80 -0.50 -6.61
CA VAL A 154 -9.23 -1.39 -5.52
C VAL A 154 -9.25 -2.82 -6.04
N GLY A 155 -8.41 -3.67 -5.43
CA GLY A 155 -8.30 -5.08 -5.79
C GLY A 155 -9.29 -5.94 -5.01
N PRO A 156 -9.67 -7.12 -5.51
CA PRO A 156 -9.13 -7.75 -6.73
C PRO A 156 -9.71 -7.19 -8.04
N GLU A 157 -10.92 -6.66 -8.02
CA GLU A 157 -11.79 -6.41 -9.19
C GLU A 157 -11.18 -5.42 -10.18
N MET A 158 -10.48 -4.39 -9.70
CA MET A 158 -9.88 -3.37 -10.57
C MET A 158 -8.40 -3.62 -10.88
N SER A 159 -7.72 -4.51 -10.14
CA SER A 159 -6.25 -4.61 -10.14
C SER A 159 -5.66 -4.82 -11.54
N ARG A 160 -6.01 -5.92 -12.22
CA ARG A 160 -5.45 -6.23 -13.55
C ARG A 160 -5.79 -5.17 -14.59
N ALA A 161 -7.05 -4.74 -14.64
CA ALA A 161 -7.51 -3.78 -15.63
C ALA A 161 -6.81 -2.41 -15.48
N ARG A 162 -6.69 -1.91 -14.25
CA ARG A 162 -6.07 -0.61 -13.99
C ARG A 162 -4.56 -0.64 -14.13
N LEU A 163 -3.88 -1.63 -13.53
CA LEU A 163 -2.43 -1.76 -13.66
C LEU A 163 -2.02 -2.05 -15.10
N GLY A 164 -2.72 -2.95 -15.78
CA GLY A 164 -2.50 -3.27 -17.19
C GLY A 164 -2.69 -2.05 -18.08
N GLY A 165 -3.78 -1.30 -17.90
CA GLY A 165 -4.02 -0.06 -18.65
C GLY A 165 -2.92 0.99 -18.42
N MET A 166 -2.35 1.09 -17.22
CA MET A 166 -1.19 1.96 -16.97
C MET A 166 0.05 1.51 -17.75
N ILE A 167 0.38 0.21 -17.73
CA ILE A 167 1.52 -0.36 -18.49
C ILE A 167 1.34 -0.15 -20.00
N GLU A 168 0.14 -0.40 -20.52
CA GLU A 168 -0.21 -0.21 -21.93
C GLU A 168 -0.17 1.26 -22.36
N SER A 169 -0.49 2.18 -21.46
CA SER A 169 -0.45 3.62 -21.72
C SER A 169 0.97 4.20 -21.83
N ALA A 170 1.99 3.49 -21.36
CA ALA A 170 3.37 3.96 -21.40
C ALA A 170 3.87 4.13 -22.85
N ARG A 171 4.62 5.21 -23.09
CA ARG A 171 5.20 5.56 -24.39
C ARG A 171 6.71 5.71 -24.36
N LYS A 172 7.27 6.09 -23.23
CA LYS A 172 8.70 6.42 -23.06
C LYS A 172 9.37 5.56 -22.00
N SER A 173 8.76 5.44 -20.83
CA SER A 173 9.35 4.69 -19.72
C SER A 173 8.34 4.17 -18.71
N LEU A 174 8.68 3.03 -18.11
CA LEU A 174 8.08 2.48 -16.90
C LEU A 174 9.15 2.33 -15.83
N VAL A 175 8.90 2.87 -14.65
CA VAL A 175 9.76 2.67 -13.47
C VAL A 175 8.91 2.06 -12.38
N ILE A 176 9.24 0.84 -11.97
CA ILE A 176 8.42 0.02 -11.06
C ILE A 176 9.25 -0.32 -9.84
N ALA A 177 8.74 -0.04 -8.65
CA ALA A 177 9.24 -0.61 -7.41
C ALA A 177 8.22 -1.63 -6.94
N ASP A 178 8.58 -2.91 -6.99
CA ASP A 178 7.75 -4.02 -6.54
C ASP A 178 8.64 -5.25 -6.34
N HIS A 179 8.72 -5.74 -5.10
CA HIS A 179 9.50 -6.91 -4.78
C HIS A 179 8.85 -8.24 -5.20
N ARG A 180 7.62 -8.21 -5.74
CA ARG A 180 6.92 -9.40 -6.22
C ARG A 180 6.18 -9.12 -7.54
N ILE A 181 6.88 -9.37 -8.64
CA ILE A 181 6.30 -9.37 -9.99
C ILE A 181 6.29 -10.81 -10.51
N THR A 182 5.14 -11.47 -10.41
CA THR A 182 4.97 -12.90 -10.74
C THR A 182 3.69 -13.18 -11.51
N ASP A 183 2.79 -12.20 -11.65
CA ASP A 183 1.57 -12.33 -12.45
C ASP A 183 1.91 -12.36 -13.95
N ARG A 184 1.46 -13.43 -14.62
CA ARG A 184 1.80 -13.69 -16.03
C ARG A 184 1.27 -12.60 -16.96
N ASP A 185 0.06 -12.11 -16.74
CA ASP A 185 -0.53 -11.09 -17.60
C ASP A 185 0.27 -9.79 -17.49
N MET A 186 0.66 -9.39 -16.27
CA MET A 186 1.50 -8.21 -16.08
C MET A 186 2.88 -8.37 -16.71
N ILE A 187 3.52 -9.53 -16.57
CA ILE A 187 4.82 -9.82 -17.20
C ILE A 187 4.71 -9.68 -18.72
N VAL A 188 3.70 -10.28 -19.35
CA VAL A 188 3.47 -10.17 -20.80
C VAL A 188 3.25 -8.71 -21.23
N LEU A 189 2.54 -7.92 -20.42
CA LEU A 189 2.36 -6.49 -20.72
C LEU A 189 3.66 -5.69 -20.64
N LEU A 190 4.54 -6.01 -19.68
CA LEU A 190 5.86 -5.39 -19.54
C LEU A 190 6.77 -5.75 -20.72
N GLU A 191 6.83 -7.03 -21.11
CA GLU A 191 7.58 -7.48 -22.30
C GLU A 191 7.08 -6.79 -23.57
N LYS A 192 5.75 -6.70 -23.74
CA LYS A 192 5.16 -5.93 -24.86
C LYS A 192 5.53 -4.45 -24.80
N ALA A 193 5.69 -3.86 -23.62
CA ALA A 193 6.14 -2.47 -23.49
C ALA A 193 7.59 -2.31 -23.96
N GLU A 194 8.49 -3.22 -23.57
CA GLU A 194 9.88 -3.23 -24.07
C GLU A 194 9.93 -3.41 -25.59
N GLN A 195 9.13 -4.30 -26.16
CA GLN A 195 9.02 -4.50 -27.61
C GLN A 195 8.52 -3.25 -28.36
N ARG A 196 7.71 -2.40 -27.69
CA ARG A 196 7.28 -1.09 -28.22
C ARG A 196 8.36 0.00 -28.07
N GLY A 197 9.52 -0.32 -27.50
CA GLY A 197 10.60 0.64 -27.24
C GLY A 197 10.43 1.45 -25.94
N VAL A 198 9.52 1.06 -25.05
CA VAL A 198 9.37 1.68 -23.72
C VAL A 198 10.53 1.21 -22.84
N ARG A 199 11.25 2.14 -22.21
CA ARG A 199 12.30 1.81 -21.24
C ARG A 199 11.67 1.29 -19.94
N VAL A 200 11.79 0.01 -19.64
CA VAL A 200 11.29 -0.60 -18.39
C VAL A 200 12.42 -0.72 -17.36
N VAL A 201 12.16 -0.28 -16.14
CA VAL A 201 13.11 -0.32 -15.01
C VAL A 201 12.39 -0.88 -13.79
N ILE A 202 12.86 -2.00 -13.25
CA ILE A 202 12.23 -2.69 -12.13
C ILE A 202 13.18 -2.76 -10.93
N PHE A 203 12.73 -2.24 -9.80
CA PHE A 203 13.33 -2.34 -8.47
C PHE A 203 12.65 -3.47 -7.71
N GLY A 204 13.30 -4.65 -7.69
CA GLY A 204 12.72 -5.91 -7.20
C GLY A 204 13.02 -6.26 -5.74
N LYS A 205 13.32 -7.54 -5.45
CA LYS A 205 13.52 -8.13 -4.10
C LYS A 205 14.75 -7.61 -3.34
N ASN A 206 15.70 -7.01 -4.04
CA ASN A 206 16.96 -6.56 -3.46
C ASN A 206 16.79 -5.30 -2.59
N SER A 207 17.90 -4.72 -2.13
CA SER A 207 17.85 -3.51 -1.31
C SER A 207 17.41 -2.30 -2.14
N LEU A 208 16.49 -1.50 -1.59
CA LEU A 208 16.12 -0.18 -2.11
C LEU A 208 16.60 0.86 -1.10
N ALA A 209 17.56 1.70 -1.52
CA ALA A 209 18.22 2.68 -0.65
C ALA A 209 18.85 2.09 0.63
N ARG A 210 19.47 0.89 0.55
CA ARG A 210 20.06 0.11 1.66
C ARG A 210 19.06 -0.56 2.62
N PHE A 211 17.77 -0.49 2.32
CA PHE A 211 16.70 -1.13 3.09
C PHE A 211 16.09 -2.27 2.30
N LYS A 212 15.42 -3.22 2.96
CA LYS A 212 14.67 -4.27 2.27
C LYS A 212 13.60 -3.61 1.38
N SER A 213 13.59 -3.93 0.09
CA SER A 213 12.53 -3.46 -0.80
C SER A 213 11.21 -4.04 -0.35
N HIS A 214 10.21 -3.18 -0.16
CA HIS A 214 8.86 -3.59 0.25
C HIS A 214 7.79 -2.77 -0.45
N GLY A 215 7.99 -1.47 -0.62
CA GLY A 215 7.00 -0.57 -1.20
C GLY A 215 6.59 -0.91 -2.62
N ARG A 216 5.35 -0.55 -2.96
CA ARG A 216 4.83 -0.68 -4.32
C ARG A 216 4.59 0.69 -4.92
N ALA A 217 5.27 0.96 -6.01
CA ALA A 217 5.07 2.15 -6.80
C ALA A 217 5.33 1.90 -8.29
N MET A 218 4.67 2.67 -9.14
CA MET A 218 4.90 2.66 -10.58
C MET A 218 4.86 4.09 -11.12
N ILE A 219 5.82 4.45 -11.96
CA ILE A 219 5.86 5.72 -12.69
C ILE A 219 5.74 5.41 -14.18
N VAL A 220 4.81 6.10 -14.84
CA VAL A 220 4.57 6.05 -16.29
C VAL A 220 5.04 7.36 -16.90
N ASP A 221 5.99 7.28 -17.83
CA ASP A 221 6.52 8.38 -18.64
C ASP A 221 6.99 9.61 -17.86
N GLY A 222 7.29 9.45 -16.57
CA GLY A 222 7.67 10.56 -15.67
C GLY A 222 6.55 11.56 -15.40
N ALA A 223 5.31 11.24 -15.77
CA ALA A 223 4.16 12.17 -15.70
C ALA A 223 3.05 11.68 -14.76
N ARG A 224 2.85 10.36 -14.68
CA ARG A 224 1.84 9.71 -13.85
C ARG A 224 2.50 8.71 -12.92
N ALA A 225 2.02 8.60 -11.70
CA ALA A 225 2.46 7.56 -10.78
C ALA A 225 1.30 6.87 -10.06
N MET A 226 1.63 5.72 -9.46
CA MET A 226 0.76 4.94 -8.60
C MET A 226 1.55 4.53 -7.36
N ILE A 227 0.91 4.58 -6.18
CA ILE A 227 1.44 4.06 -4.91
C ILE A 227 0.31 3.28 -4.22
N GLY A 228 0.64 2.17 -3.56
CA GLY A 228 -0.32 1.41 -2.78
C GLY A 228 0.21 0.09 -2.27
N SER A 229 -0.69 -0.81 -1.94
CA SER A 229 -0.40 -2.14 -1.39
C SER A 229 -0.38 -3.26 -2.44
N ILE A 230 -0.80 -2.97 -3.69
CA ILE A 230 -0.93 -3.95 -4.78
C ILE A 230 0.45 -4.30 -5.34
N SER A 231 0.90 -5.55 -5.12
CA SER A 231 1.99 -6.15 -5.91
C SER A 231 1.47 -6.78 -7.20
N MET A 232 2.33 -6.89 -8.21
CA MET A 232 2.07 -7.59 -9.47
C MET A 232 2.17 -9.11 -9.32
N ALA A 233 1.45 -9.68 -8.33
CA ALA A 233 1.45 -11.10 -8.01
C ALA A 233 0.01 -11.63 -7.89
N PRO A 234 -0.28 -12.88 -8.30
CA PRO A 234 -1.65 -13.41 -8.34
C PRO A 234 -2.42 -13.27 -7.01
N PRO A 235 -1.85 -13.53 -5.82
CA PRO A 235 -2.58 -13.35 -4.56
C PRO A 235 -3.10 -11.92 -4.35
N CYS A 236 -2.35 -10.90 -4.81
CA CYS A 236 -2.75 -9.49 -4.69
C CYS A 236 -3.80 -9.07 -5.72
N MET A 237 -3.91 -9.82 -6.82
CA MET A 237 -4.85 -9.54 -7.89
C MET A 237 -6.16 -10.33 -7.78
N ASP A 238 -6.15 -11.48 -7.09
CA ASP A 238 -7.27 -12.42 -7.07
C ASP A 238 -7.88 -12.60 -5.68
N LEU A 239 -7.07 -12.54 -4.62
CA LEU A 239 -7.44 -13.06 -3.29
C LEU A 239 -7.29 -12.04 -2.16
N ARG A 240 -6.99 -10.78 -2.50
CA ARG A 240 -6.77 -9.71 -1.52
C ARG A 240 -7.59 -8.47 -1.85
N ARG A 241 -8.19 -7.89 -0.81
CA ARG A 241 -8.69 -6.52 -0.87
C ARG A 241 -7.49 -5.59 -0.74
N GLU A 242 -6.99 -5.13 -1.87
CA GLU A 242 -5.82 -4.24 -1.97
C GLU A 242 -6.26 -2.84 -2.37
N LEU A 243 -5.39 -1.85 -2.15
CA LEU A 243 -5.64 -0.46 -2.54
C LEU A 243 -4.40 0.19 -3.11
N ALA A 244 -4.55 0.91 -4.20
CA ALA A 244 -3.59 1.90 -4.67
C ALA A 244 -4.29 3.17 -5.13
N VAL A 245 -3.52 4.25 -5.23
CA VAL A 245 -3.96 5.55 -5.74
C VAL A 245 -3.03 5.99 -6.87
N THR A 246 -3.63 6.47 -7.95
CA THR A 246 -2.94 7.07 -9.09
C THR A 246 -2.95 8.59 -9.00
N PHE A 247 -1.91 9.24 -9.52
CA PHE A 247 -1.76 10.69 -9.46
C PHE A 247 -0.91 11.25 -10.59
N ASP A 248 -1.32 12.42 -11.07
CA ASP A 248 -0.68 13.22 -12.12
C ASP A 248 -0.19 14.54 -11.51
N ALA A 249 0.75 14.45 -10.57
CA ALA A 249 1.29 15.61 -9.86
C ALA A 249 2.79 15.74 -10.13
N PRO A 250 3.21 16.58 -11.10
CA PRO A 250 4.58 16.61 -11.60
C PRO A 250 5.65 16.73 -10.51
N GLY A 251 5.41 17.54 -9.47
CA GLY A 251 6.33 17.67 -8.34
C GLY A 251 6.51 16.38 -7.54
N LEU A 252 5.41 15.69 -7.20
CA LEU A 252 5.45 14.42 -6.47
C LEU A 252 6.01 13.28 -7.32
N VAL A 253 5.66 13.25 -8.61
CA VAL A 253 6.20 12.26 -9.55
C VAL A 253 7.71 12.44 -9.72
N ALA A 254 8.18 13.69 -9.84
CA ALA A 254 9.61 13.99 -9.90
C ALA A 254 10.33 13.64 -8.59
N GLU A 255 9.70 13.86 -7.43
CA GLU A 255 10.28 13.45 -6.14
C GLU A 255 10.47 11.92 -6.07
N LEU A 256 9.43 11.16 -6.43
CA LEU A 256 9.49 9.70 -6.44
C LEU A 256 10.53 9.18 -7.44
N ALA A 257 10.55 9.74 -8.65
CA ALA A 257 11.53 9.41 -9.68
C ALA A 257 12.96 9.64 -9.19
N ARG A 258 13.21 10.83 -8.61
CA ARG A 258 14.52 11.19 -8.06
C ARG A 258 14.95 10.23 -6.95
N PHE A 259 14.05 9.87 -6.03
CA PHE A 259 14.35 8.90 -4.99
C PHE A 259 14.78 7.53 -5.56
N LEU A 260 14.06 7.03 -6.57
CA LEU A 260 14.38 5.76 -7.23
C LEU A 260 15.70 5.84 -8.00
N ASP A 261 15.94 6.93 -8.75
CA ASP A 261 17.19 7.15 -9.48
C ASP A 261 18.41 7.27 -8.55
N GLU A 262 18.30 8.03 -7.46
CA GLU A 262 19.35 8.15 -6.43
C GLU A 262 19.62 6.80 -5.75
N SER A 263 18.60 5.97 -5.57
CA SER A 263 18.74 4.63 -5.00
C SER A 263 19.52 3.71 -5.95
N ARG A 264 19.22 3.78 -7.25
CA ARG A 264 19.93 3.05 -8.31
C ARG A 264 21.39 3.48 -8.45
N ALA A 265 21.66 4.79 -8.45
CA ALA A 265 23.01 5.33 -8.62
C ALA A 265 23.96 4.87 -7.50
N ARG A 266 23.43 4.67 -6.28
CA ARG A 266 24.21 4.22 -5.12
C ARG A 266 24.47 2.70 -5.11
N HIS A 267 23.61 1.89 -5.73
CA HIS A 267 23.68 0.43 -5.67
C HIS A 267 23.34 -0.28 -7.01
N PRO A 268 24.11 -0.03 -8.09
CA PRO A 268 23.73 -0.44 -9.45
C PRO A 268 23.61 -1.96 -9.66
N ALA A 269 24.39 -2.78 -8.94
CA ALA A 269 24.36 -4.25 -9.03
C ALA A 269 23.17 -4.90 -8.28
N GLU A 270 22.54 -4.17 -7.35
CA GLU A 270 21.43 -4.67 -6.54
C GLU A 270 20.07 -4.16 -7.04
N THR A 271 20.02 -3.18 -7.94
CA THR A 271 18.77 -2.39 -8.08
C THR A 271 17.89 -2.80 -9.26
N LEU A 272 18.44 -3.46 -10.28
CA LEU A 272 17.72 -3.69 -11.54
C LEU A 272 17.46 -5.16 -11.81
N MET A 273 16.19 -5.48 -12.04
CA MET A 273 15.79 -6.78 -12.57
C MET A 273 15.39 -6.64 -14.04
N PRO A 274 16.04 -7.37 -14.97
CA PRO A 274 15.47 -7.58 -16.31
C PRO A 274 14.06 -8.16 -16.17
N VAL A 275 13.14 -7.79 -17.06
CA VAL A 275 11.77 -8.33 -17.05
C VAL A 275 11.79 -9.87 -17.04
N ALA A 276 12.70 -10.48 -17.80
CA ALA A 276 12.90 -11.93 -17.86
C ALA A 276 13.34 -12.57 -16.51
N VAL A 277 14.12 -11.87 -15.67
CA VAL A 277 14.61 -12.38 -14.38
C VAL A 277 13.59 -12.18 -13.25
N ALA A 278 12.69 -11.18 -13.38
CA ALA A 278 11.55 -11.04 -12.47
C ALA A 278 10.68 -12.31 -12.46
N VAL A 279 10.58 -12.99 -13.61
CA VAL A 279 9.82 -14.25 -13.81
C VAL A 279 10.37 -15.43 -12.99
N GLU A 280 11.70 -15.57 -12.90
CA GLU A 280 12.35 -16.72 -12.24
C GLU A 280 12.37 -16.61 -10.71
N SER A 281 12.56 -15.39 -10.17
CA SER A 281 12.64 -15.15 -8.72
C SER A 281 11.31 -15.30 -7.94
N GLY A 282 10.23 -15.56 -8.67
CA GLY A 282 8.85 -15.50 -8.21
C GLY A 282 8.16 -16.84 -7.97
N HIS A 283 8.80 -17.96 -8.32
CA HIS A 283 8.20 -19.29 -8.20
C HIS A 283 8.22 -19.89 -6.79
N ASP A 284 9.03 -19.34 -5.87
CA ASP A 284 9.29 -20.01 -4.58
C ASP A 284 8.49 -19.49 -3.37
N ASP A 285 7.74 -18.39 -3.48
CA ASP A 285 7.10 -17.76 -2.31
C ASP A 285 5.56 -17.68 -2.41
N GLU A 286 4.89 -18.84 -2.27
CA GLU A 286 3.49 -18.87 -1.80
C GLU A 286 3.37 -18.36 -0.34
N HIS A 287 4.51 -18.21 0.35
CA HIS A 287 4.61 -17.57 1.65
C HIS A 287 4.65 -16.04 1.49
N ASP A 288 3.76 -15.35 2.20
CA ASP A 288 3.88 -13.92 2.36
C ASP A 288 5.08 -13.66 3.28
N ASP A 289 6.11 -12.91 2.87
CA ASP A 289 7.17 -12.41 3.76
C ASP A 289 6.59 -11.73 5.01
N GLU A 290 5.36 -11.22 4.91
CA GLU A 290 4.66 -10.68 6.05
C GLU A 290 4.26 -11.76 7.07
N ASP A 291 4.01 -13.00 6.67
CA ASP A 291 3.57 -14.13 7.52
C ASP A 291 4.75 -14.86 8.21
N GLU A 292 5.99 -14.39 8.05
CA GLU A 292 7.14 -14.87 8.84
C GLU A 292 6.92 -14.60 10.33
N LYS A 293 7.18 -15.62 11.17
CA LYS A 293 7.22 -15.48 12.62
C LYS A 293 8.38 -14.55 12.97
N GLU A 294 8.08 -13.35 13.44
CA GLU A 294 9.07 -12.55 14.15
C GLU A 294 9.49 -13.33 15.40
N SER A 295 10.75 -13.74 15.46
CA SER A 295 11.45 -13.91 16.72
C SER A 295 11.50 -12.53 17.37
N ASP A 296 10.91 -12.41 18.55
CA ASP A 296 10.92 -11.18 19.33
C ASP A 296 12.37 -10.82 19.70
N GLU A 297 12.97 -9.87 18.97
CA GLU A 297 14.18 -9.13 19.33
C GLU A 297 13.99 -7.62 19.06
#